data_AF-A0A2N8NHK7-F1
#
_entry.id   AF-A0A2N8NHK7-F1
#
_cell.length_a   1.000
_cell.length_b   1.000
_cell.length_c   1.000
_cell.angle_alpha   90.00
_cell.angle_beta   90.00
_cell.angle_gamma   90.00
#
_symmetry.space_group_name_H-M   'P 1'
#
loop_
_entity.id
_entity.type
_entity.pdbx_description
1 polymer ?
#
loop_
_entity_poly.entity_id
_entity_poly.type
_entity_poly.pdbx_seq_one_letter_code
_entity_poly.pdbx_strand_id
1 'polypeptide(L)'
;MGAATLDGQSLYATYGALLAEDTIGALLRYPTRETVRQTAFAEVHGIQADLRHFRVQRRRVTLSFMLLADGEGGLKARREALASELKQGGWHTLDAGLGISHRLRFVAMPSFLIHRPVAEGLTGASLTVTMEEEAFPAQAGAQPVPPAFGVPRGIAAIDGVDFAQFGASLDADFAGATCAAPEVKEPFDDGRMCYVDGAPTCNKAADWVLYVDLVAPDCSTFVSNWAALYAAFAKPDLHRLQLREQGERILMPAPDVFYRDCTACTATVGTNGFGLKMQIKVTAPVVY
;
A
#
# COMPACT_ATOMS: atom_id res chain seq x y z
N MET A 1 10.32 -4.74 -17.94
CA MET A 1 9.25 -3.75 -17.71
C MET A 1 8.73 -3.31 -19.07
N GLY A 2 7.41 -3.16 -19.22
CA GLY A 2 6.82 -2.59 -20.44
C GLY A 2 7.04 -1.08 -20.50
N ALA A 3 6.77 -0.47 -21.65
CA ALA A 3 6.68 0.98 -21.75
C ALA A 3 5.37 1.45 -21.07
N ALA A 4 5.44 2.55 -20.31
CA ALA A 4 4.24 3.12 -19.69
C ALA A 4 3.27 3.67 -20.75
N THR A 5 1.98 3.43 -20.56
CA THR A 5 0.93 3.81 -21.51
C THR A 5 -0.22 4.56 -20.85
N LEU A 6 -0.78 5.53 -21.56
CA LEU A 6 -2.02 6.22 -21.24
C LEU A 6 -3.02 5.93 -22.35
N ASP A 7 -4.17 5.35 -22.01
CA ASP A 7 -5.21 4.92 -22.96
C ASP A 7 -4.67 4.03 -24.10
N GLY A 8 -3.70 3.17 -23.76
CA GLY A 8 -3.02 2.28 -24.71
C GLY A 8 -1.96 2.96 -25.58
N GLN A 9 -1.79 4.27 -25.50
CA GLN A 9 -0.74 5.01 -26.20
C GLN A 9 0.51 5.15 -25.34
N SER A 10 1.69 5.08 -25.96
CA SER A 10 2.95 5.25 -25.23
C SER A 10 3.09 6.67 -24.68
N LEU A 11 3.30 6.80 -23.36
CA LEU A 11 3.51 8.10 -22.72
C LEU A 11 4.73 8.82 -23.29
N TYR A 12 5.81 8.09 -23.53
CA TYR A 12 7.05 8.65 -24.06
C TYR A 12 6.92 9.01 -25.54
N ALA A 13 6.42 8.11 -26.38
CA ALA A 13 6.37 8.36 -27.82
C ALA A 13 5.35 9.44 -28.19
N THR A 14 4.19 9.48 -27.51
CA THR A 14 3.13 10.44 -27.82
C THR A 14 3.34 11.78 -27.12
N TYR A 15 3.68 11.77 -25.83
CA TYR A 15 3.70 12.99 -25.00
C TYR A 15 5.11 13.38 -24.55
N GLY A 16 6.14 12.59 -24.85
CA GLY A 16 7.49 12.82 -24.36
C GLY A 16 7.62 12.72 -22.84
N ALA A 17 6.72 11.97 -22.21
CA ALA A 17 6.59 11.86 -20.77
C ALA A 17 7.09 10.51 -20.27
N LEU A 18 7.84 10.54 -19.17
CA LEU A 18 8.27 9.38 -18.41
C LEU A 18 7.69 9.48 -17.00
N LEU A 19 7.19 8.38 -16.45
CA LEU A 19 6.81 8.35 -15.03
C LEU A 19 8.07 8.35 -14.17
N ALA A 20 8.07 9.14 -13.11
CA ALA A 20 9.13 9.08 -12.10
C ALA A 20 8.98 7.81 -11.24
N GLU A 21 10.09 7.30 -10.71
CA GLU A 21 10.12 6.03 -9.97
C GLU A 21 9.23 6.04 -8.71
N ASP A 22 9.18 7.16 -8.01
CA ASP A 22 8.34 7.39 -6.82
C ASP A 22 6.84 7.22 -7.12
N THR A 23 6.44 7.48 -8.37
CA THR A 23 5.05 7.39 -8.83
C THR A 23 4.56 5.95 -8.88
N ILE A 24 5.45 5.00 -9.14
CA ILE A 24 5.10 3.57 -9.16
C ILE A 24 4.72 3.10 -7.75
N GLY A 25 5.52 3.49 -6.75
CA GLY A 25 5.21 3.22 -5.34
C GLY A 25 3.87 3.83 -4.92
N ALA A 26 3.60 5.06 -5.36
CA ALA A 26 2.30 5.69 -5.15
C ALA A 26 1.18 4.83 -5.74
N LEU A 27 1.21 4.49 -7.04
CA LEU A 27 0.20 3.68 -7.72
C LEU A 27 -0.06 2.33 -7.01
N LEU A 28 1.00 1.62 -6.63
CA LEU A 28 0.93 0.30 -6.00
C LEU A 28 0.52 0.33 -4.51
N ARG A 29 0.53 1.48 -3.86
CA ARG A 29 0.15 1.62 -2.44
C ARG A 29 -1.28 1.16 -2.21
N TYR A 30 -1.48 0.21 -1.28
CA TYR A 30 -2.83 -0.24 -0.95
C TYR A 30 -3.70 0.91 -0.44
N PRO A 31 -5.00 0.92 -0.80
CA PRO A 31 -5.89 2.01 -0.42
C PRO A 31 -6.25 1.93 1.06
N THR A 32 -6.51 3.08 1.67
CA THR A 32 -6.97 3.17 3.06
C THR A 32 -8.37 2.58 3.19
N ARG A 33 -8.62 1.77 4.23
CA ARG A 33 -9.96 1.27 4.56
C ARG A 33 -10.85 2.43 5.00
N GLU A 34 -12.13 2.38 4.66
CA GLU A 34 -13.12 3.29 5.24
C GLU A 34 -13.14 3.14 6.76
N THR A 35 -13.49 4.23 7.46
CA THR A 35 -13.55 4.23 8.92
C THR A 35 -14.53 3.16 9.41
N VAL A 36 -14.00 2.18 10.15
CA VAL A 36 -14.78 1.14 10.78
C VAL A 36 -15.48 1.70 12.00
N ARG A 37 -16.80 1.48 12.10
CA ARG A 37 -17.55 1.79 13.33
C ARG A 37 -17.06 0.86 14.42
N GLN A 38 -16.64 1.45 15.54
CA GLN A 38 -16.12 0.69 16.67
C GLN A 38 -16.72 1.19 17.98
N THR A 39 -16.91 0.26 18.92
CA THR A 39 -17.36 0.54 20.28
C THR A 39 -16.27 0.14 21.25
N ALA A 40 -15.86 1.07 22.10
CA ALA A 40 -14.86 0.84 23.15
C ALA A 40 -15.56 0.92 24.51
N PHE A 41 -16.02 -0.23 25.02
CA PHE A 41 -16.58 -0.28 26.36
C PHE A 41 -15.47 -0.18 27.41
N ALA A 42 -15.77 0.48 28.53
CA ALA A 42 -14.81 0.63 29.61
C ALA A 42 -14.60 -0.71 30.34
N GLU A 43 -15.64 -1.53 30.42
CA GLU A 43 -15.64 -2.80 31.15
C GLU A 43 -15.09 -3.99 30.33
N VAL A 44 -14.78 -3.80 29.05
CA VAL A 44 -14.42 -4.88 28.12
C VAL A 44 -13.01 -4.67 27.57
N HIS A 45 -12.29 -5.77 27.35
CA HIS A 45 -11.01 -5.75 26.64
C HIS A 45 -11.20 -5.18 25.23
N GLY A 46 -10.30 -4.28 24.85
CA GLY A 46 -10.19 -3.87 23.46
C GLY A 46 -11.36 -3.03 22.94
N ILE A 47 -11.68 -3.23 21.66
CA ILE A 47 -12.79 -2.63 20.91
C ILE A 47 -13.63 -3.70 20.21
N GLN A 48 -14.90 -3.41 19.98
CA GLN A 48 -15.75 -4.16 19.05
C GLN A 48 -15.87 -3.39 17.75
N ALA A 49 -15.35 -3.95 16.66
CA ALA A 49 -15.35 -3.33 15.34
C ALA A 49 -16.41 -3.98 14.42
N ASP A 50 -17.18 -3.18 13.69
CA ASP A 50 -18.12 -3.68 12.67
C ASP A 50 -17.38 -4.02 11.37
N LEU A 51 -16.98 -5.28 11.23
CA LEU A 51 -16.15 -5.77 10.14
C LEU A 51 -16.90 -6.54 9.06
N ARG A 52 -18.25 -6.51 9.06
CA ARG A 52 -19.11 -7.24 8.11
C ARG A 52 -18.86 -6.87 6.65
N HIS A 53 -18.31 -5.68 6.40
CA HIS A 53 -17.96 -5.22 5.07
C HIS A 53 -16.53 -4.67 5.04
N PHE A 54 -15.84 -4.94 3.94
CA PHE A 54 -14.59 -4.28 3.60
C PHE A 54 -14.86 -3.23 2.52
N ARG A 55 -14.51 -1.98 2.81
CA ARG A 55 -14.64 -0.86 1.89
C ARG A 55 -13.41 0.01 1.99
N VAL A 56 -13.05 0.63 0.88
CA VAL A 56 -11.86 1.47 0.77
C VAL A 56 -12.27 2.89 0.46
N GLN A 57 -11.51 3.83 1.01
CA GLN A 57 -11.69 5.24 0.72
C GLN A 57 -11.33 5.52 -0.72
N ARG A 58 -12.05 6.47 -1.32
CA ARG A 58 -11.70 6.98 -2.63
C ARG A 58 -10.34 7.67 -2.57
N ARG A 59 -9.45 7.30 -3.47
CA ARG A 59 -8.05 7.70 -3.43
C ARG A 59 -7.75 8.76 -4.49
N ARG A 60 -6.97 9.76 -4.09
CA ARG A 60 -6.25 10.64 -5.03
C ARG A 60 -4.80 10.23 -5.08
N VAL A 61 -4.23 10.20 -6.28
CA VAL A 61 -2.85 9.82 -6.54
C VAL A 61 -2.15 11.01 -7.16
N THR A 62 -0.98 11.34 -6.61
CA THR A 62 -0.08 12.33 -7.20
C THR A 62 0.92 11.57 -8.07
N LEU A 63 0.89 11.85 -9.36
CA LEU A 63 1.80 11.29 -10.35
C LEU A 63 2.84 12.34 -10.72
N SER A 64 4.10 11.94 -10.73
CA SER A 64 5.23 12.75 -11.15
C SER A 64 5.71 12.27 -12.51
N PHE A 65 5.83 13.20 -13.46
CA PHE A 65 6.33 12.95 -14.80
C PHE A 65 7.61 13.75 -15.04
N MET A 66 8.52 13.14 -15.78
CA MET A 66 9.63 13.83 -16.43
C MET A 66 9.27 14.04 -17.91
N LEU A 67 9.27 15.30 -18.33
CA LEU A 67 9.13 15.69 -19.73
C LEU A 67 10.52 16.00 -20.29
N LEU A 68 10.77 15.58 -21.52
CA LEU A 68 11.95 15.95 -22.29
C LEU A 68 11.49 16.60 -23.58
N ALA A 69 12.14 17.66 -24.06
CA ALA A 69 11.88 18.24 -25.38
C ALA A 69 13.03 19.13 -25.85
N ASP A 70 12.98 19.51 -27.13
CA ASP A 70 13.90 20.50 -27.70
C ASP A 70 13.51 21.91 -27.25
N GLY A 71 14.31 22.47 -26.34
CA GLY A 71 14.08 23.80 -25.76
C GLY A 71 12.78 23.95 -24.93
N GLU A 72 12.60 25.14 -24.38
CA GLU A 72 11.43 25.43 -23.51
C GLU A 72 10.10 25.45 -24.27
N GLY A 73 10.10 25.88 -25.53
CA GLY A 73 8.90 25.91 -26.37
C GLY A 73 8.34 24.50 -26.59
N GLY A 74 9.21 23.52 -26.86
CA GLY A 74 8.82 22.12 -26.99
C GLY A 74 8.26 21.55 -25.69
N LEU A 75 8.85 21.89 -24.54
CA LEU A 75 8.35 21.45 -23.23
C LEU A 75 6.95 22.00 -22.93
N LYS A 76 6.69 23.27 -23.24
CA LYS A 76 5.36 23.87 -23.07
C LYS A 76 4.32 23.20 -23.98
N ALA A 77 4.67 22.93 -25.24
CA ALA A 77 3.78 22.23 -26.17
C ALA A 77 3.47 20.81 -25.71
N ARG A 78 4.45 20.03 -25.25
CA ARG A 78 4.24 18.67 -24.71
C ARG A 78 3.38 18.67 -23.45
N ARG A 79 3.62 19.61 -22.53
CA ARG A 79 2.77 19.80 -21.36
C ARG A 79 1.33 20.11 -21.75
N GLU A 80 1.11 21.01 -22.70
CA GLU A 80 -0.23 21.38 -23.17
C GLU A 80 -0.95 20.20 -23.82
N ALA A 81 -0.25 19.41 -24.65
CA ALA A 81 -0.80 18.21 -25.25
C ALA A 81 -1.25 17.19 -24.18
N LEU A 82 -0.38 16.87 -23.23
CA LEU A 82 -0.72 15.96 -22.13
C LEU A 82 -1.85 16.51 -21.26
N ALA A 83 -1.81 17.81 -20.92
CA ALA A 83 -2.86 18.45 -20.13
C ALA A 83 -4.21 18.45 -20.85
N SER A 84 -4.20 18.64 -22.17
CA SER A 84 -5.40 18.61 -23.00
C SER A 84 -6.01 17.20 -23.00
N GLU A 85 -5.18 16.17 -23.21
CA GLU A 85 -5.62 14.77 -23.17
C GLU A 85 -6.27 14.44 -21.83
N LEU A 86 -5.56 14.67 -20.72
CA LEU A 86 -6.02 14.32 -19.38
C LEU A 86 -7.30 15.06 -18.97
N LYS A 87 -7.55 16.24 -19.53
CA LYS A 87 -8.79 17.02 -19.26
C LYS A 87 -9.96 16.55 -20.10
N GLN A 88 -9.71 15.95 -21.26
CA GLN A 88 -10.72 15.42 -22.16
C GLN A 88 -11.09 13.99 -21.72
N GLY A 89 -12.30 13.52 -21.97
CA GLY A 89 -12.62 12.07 -21.83
C GLY A 89 -12.84 11.52 -20.42
N GLY A 90 -12.59 12.29 -19.35
CA GLY A 90 -12.97 11.89 -17.99
C GLY A 90 -12.05 10.83 -17.38
N TRP A 91 -12.37 9.53 -17.56
CA TRP A 91 -11.58 8.44 -16.99
C TRP A 91 -10.58 7.90 -18.02
N HIS A 92 -9.30 7.89 -17.66
CA HIS A 92 -8.19 7.37 -18.45
C HIS A 92 -7.62 6.10 -17.85
N THR A 93 -7.01 5.26 -18.69
CA THR A 93 -6.36 4.03 -18.28
C THR A 93 -4.85 4.21 -18.32
N LEU A 94 -4.20 4.24 -17.16
CA LEU A 94 -2.75 4.34 -17.02
C LEU A 94 -2.16 2.98 -16.66
N ASP A 95 -1.20 2.50 -17.45
CA ASP A 95 -0.33 1.39 -17.08
C ASP A 95 1.11 1.91 -16.96
N ALA A 96 1.74 1.70 -15.81
CA ALA A 96 3.10 2.12 -15.55
C ALA A 96 4.17 1.22 -16.21
N GLY A 97 3.77 0.29 -17.08
CA GLY A 97 4.65 -0.74 -17.65
C GLY A 97 4.69 -2.03 -16.82
N LEU A 98 3.71 -2.21 -15.93
CA LEU A 98 3.58 -3.36 -15.03
C LEU A 98 2.52 -4.37 -15.50
N GLY A 99 1.69 -4.01 -16.50
CA GLY A 99 0.55 -4.83 -16.88
C GLY A 99 -0.66 -4.66 -15.95
N ILE A 100 -0.62 -3.65 -15.07
CA ILE A 100 -1.73 -3.25 -14.20
C ILE A 100 -2.25 -1.91 -14.72
N SER A 101 -3.53 -1.90 -15.07
CA SER A 101 -4.23 -0.72 -15.54
C SER A 101 -4.94 0.00 -14.39
N HIS A 102 -4.52 1.23 -14.09
CA HIS A 102 -5.20 2.12 -13.15
C HIS A 102 -6.16 3.03 -13.90
N ARG A 103 -7.42 3.05 -13.47
CA ARG A 103 -8.44 3.91 -14.05
C ARG A 103 -8.53 5.22 -13.27
N LEU A 104 -8.05 6.29 -13.90
CA LEU A 104 -7.71 7.57 -13.26
C LEU A 104 -8.39 8.74 -13.96
N ARG A 105 -8.89 9.70 -13.19
CA ARG A 105 -9.49 10.94 -13.70
C ARG A 105 -8.67 12.14 -13.28
N PHE A 106 -8.43 13.06 -14.20
CA PHE A 106 -7.71 14.29 -13.90
C PHE A 106 -8.42 15.14 -12.85
N VAL A 107 -7.64 15.65 -11.89
CA VAL A 107 -8.11 16.60 -10.86
C VAL A 107 -7.36 17.92 -10.99
N ALA A 108 -6.02 17.86 -10.97
CA ALA A 108 -5.20 19.06 -10.98
C ALA A 108 -3.79 18.79 -11.55
N MET A 109 -3.12 19.86 -11.97
CA MET A 109 -1.73 19.84 -12.42
C MET A 109 -0.95 20.90 -11.62
N PRO A 110 -0.61 20.62 -10.36
CA PRO A 110 -0.17 21.64 -9.40
C PRO A 110 1.22 22.22 -9.68
N SER A 111 2.11 21.48 -10.36
CA SER A 111 3.49 21.94 -10.56
C SER A 111 3.99 21.64 -11.97
N PHE A 112 4.81 22.55 -12.48
CA PHE A 112 5.60 22.38 -13.68
C PHE A 112 6.91 23.15 -13.51
N LEU A 113 8.02 22.42 -13.41
CA LEU A 113 9.34 22.98 -13.14
C LEU A 113 10.27 22.61 -14.29
N ILE A 114 10.74 23.61 -15.03
CA ILE A 114 11.75 23.42 -16.07
C ILE A 114 13.12 23.35 -15.40
N HIS A 115 13.89 22.31 -15.75
CA HIS A 115 15.26 22.12 -15.28
C HIS A 115 16.25 22.74 -16.26
N ARG A 116 17.50 22.90 -15.80
CA ARG A 116 18.59 23.27 -16.72
C ARG A 116 18.72 22.21 -17.82
N PRO A 117 19.20 22.59 -19.03
CA PRO A 117 19.40 21.65 -20.12
C PRO A 117 20.15 20.41 -19.67
N VAL A 118 19.59 19.24 -19.97
CA VAL A 118 20.10 17.93 -19.55
C VAL A 118 21.19 17.45 -20.52
N ALA A 119 21.11 17.90 -21.77
CA ALA A 119 22.11 17.76 -22.83
C ALA A 119 22.00 18.94 -23.80
N GLU A 120 22.93 19.07 -24.75
CA GLU A 120 22.86 20.10 -25.79
C GLU A 120 21.55 19.98 -26.58
N GLY A 121 20.74 21.04 -26.58
CA GLY A 121 19.42 21.07 -27.22
C GLY A 121 18.27 20.41 -26.41
N LEU A 122 18.56 19.57 -25.42
CA LEU A 122 17.55 18.82 -24.67
C LEU A 122 17.26 19.48 -23.31
N THR A 123 16.04 20.01 -23.15
CA THR A 123 15.57 20.57 -21.88
C THR A 123 14.64 19.57 -21.19
N GLY A 124 14.82 19.39 -19.89
CA GLY A 124 13.95 18.57 -19.05
C GLY A 124 12.99 19.40 -18.22
N ALA A 125 11.84 18.84 -17.85
CA ALA A 125 10.95 19.42 -16.86
C ALA A 125 10.32 18.34 -15.99
N SER A 126 10.06 18.67 -14.73
CA SER A 126 9.21 17.87 -13.85
C SER A 126 7.79 18.42 -13.86
N LEU A 127 6.82 17.51 -13.96
CA LEU A 127 5.41 17.81 -13.96
C LEU A 127 4.73 16.95 -12.91
N THR A 128 3.94 17.55 -12.03
CA THR A 128 3.10 16.80 -11.10
C THR A 128 1.64 16.92 -11.51
N VAL A 129 0.94 15.79 -11.48
CA VAL A 129 -0.49 15.67 -11.79
C VAL A 129 -1.18 14.94 -10.66
N THR A 130 -2.25 15.52 -10.14
CA THR A 130 -3.15 14.84 -9.20
C THR A 130 -4.31 14.24 -9.98
N MET A 131 -4.51 12.95 -9.78
CA MET A 131 -5.58 12.15 -10.38
C MET A 131 -6.44 11.55 -9.27
N GLU A 132 -7.72 11.34 -9.53
CA GLU A 132 -8.62 10.54 -8.71
C GLU A 132 -8.68 9.13 -9.28
N GLU A 133 -8.64 8.11 -8.44
CA GLU A 133 -8.75 6.70 -8.85
C GLU A 133 -10.22 6.25 -8.77
N GLU A 134 -10.68 5.53 -9.80
CA GLU A 134 -12.06 5.00 -9.83
C GLU A 134 -12.21 3.84 -8.85
N ALA A 135 -11.31 2.88 -8.97
CA ALA A 135 -11.22 1.70 -8.13
C ALA A 135 -9.77 1.21 -8.11
N PHE A 136 -9.36 0.65 -6.98
CA PHE A 136 -8.03 0.06 -6.85
C PHE A 136 -7.95 -1.24 -7.67
N PRO A 137 -6.95 -1.42 -8.54
CA PRO A 137 -6.94 -2.47 -9.56
C PRO A 137 -6.48 -3.84 -9.05
N ALA A 138 -6.56 -4.11 -7.74
CA ALA A 138 -6.20 -5.42 -7.21
C ALA A 138 -7.26 -6.47 -7.60
N GLN A 139 -6.79 -7.57 -8.19
CA GLN A 139 -7.65 -8.62 -8.70
C GLN A 139 -8.24 -9.46 -7.56
N ALA A 140 -9.57 -9.53 -7.49
CA ALA A 140 -10.25 -10.46 -6.61
C ALA A 140 -9.84 -11.91 -6.95
N GLY A 141 -9.35 -12.65 -5.96
CA GLY A 141 -8.99 -14.06 -6.12
C GLY A 141 -7.59 -14.35 -6.66
N ALA A 142 -6.72 -13.33 -6.78
CA ALA A 142 -5.31 -13.52 -7.10
C ALA A 142 -4.67 -14.57 -6.16
N GLN A 143 -3.97 -15.53 -6.74
CA GLN A 143 -3.28 -16.58 -5.98
C GLN A 143 -1.80 -16.24 -5.85
N PRO A 144 -1.21 -16.49 -4.67
CA PRO A 144 0.22 -16.34 -4.49
C PRO A 144 0.96 -17.29 -5.43
N VAL A 145 2.02 -16.78 -6.06
CA VAL A 145 3.03 -17.57 -6.77
C VAL A 145 4.26 -17.63 -5.86
N PRO A 146 4.52 -18.79 -5.22
CA PRO A 146 5.63 -18.91 -4.29
C PRO A 146 6.96 -18.53 -4.95
N PRO A 147 7.81 -17.76 -4.27
CA PRO A 147 9.09 -17.34 -4.81
C PRO A 147 10.01 -18.55 -4.98
N ALA A 148 10.79 -18.53 -6.07
CA ALA A 148 11.73 -19.61 -6.36
C ALA A 148 12.79 -19.75 -5.26
N PHE A 149 13.34 -18.65 -4.74
CA PHE A 149 14.38 -18.63 -3.69
C PHE A 149 14.41 -17.29 -2.92
N GLY A 150 15.01 -17.27 -1.73
CA GLY A 150 15.51 -16.05 -1.07
C GLY A 150 14.59 -15.33 -0.08
N VAL A 151 13.30 -15.68 0.01
CA VAL A 151 12.37 -15.08 0.99
C VAL A 151 12.36 -15.91 2.28
N PRO A 152 12.63 -15.31 3.46
CA PRO A 152 12.59 -16.02 4.74
C PRO A 152 11.22 -16.65 5.00
N ARG A 153 11.20 -17.96 5.30
CA ARG A 153 9.96 -18.72 5.57
C ARG A 153 9.68 -18.81 7.06
N GLY A 154 8.40 -18.85 7.41
CA GLY A 154 7.90 -19.17 8.74
C GLY A 154 8.02 -18.03 9.75
N ILE A 155 8.41 -16.82 9.34
CA ILE A 155 8.50 -15.64 10.21
C ILE A 155 7.13 -15.03 10.46
N ALA A 156 6.27 -14.98 9.45
CA ALA A 156 4.94 -14.41 9.57
C ALA A 156 3.92 -15.16 8.72
N ALA A 157 2.70 -15.27 9.20
CA ALA A 157 1.57 -15.79 8.45
C ALA A 157 0.30 -15.00 8.73
N ILE A 158 -0.55 -14.85 7.73
CA ILE A 158 -1.90 -14.30 7.84
C ILE A 158 -2.91 -15.38 7.47
N ASP A 159 -3.85 -15.66 8.36
CA ASP A 159 -4.84 -16.74 8.20
C ASP A 159 -4.19 -18.11 7.90
N GLY A 160 -3.00 -18.34 8.45
CA GLY A 160 -2.22 -19.57 8.26
C GLY A 160 -1.43 -19.63 6.93
N VAL A 161 -1.51 -18.61 6.08
CA VAL A 161 -0.70 -18.49 4.87
C VAL A 161 0.56 -17.71 5.18
N ASP A 162 1.71 -18.37 5.02
CA ASP A 162 3.03 -17.77 5.23
C ASP A 162 3.27 -16.61 4.27
N PHE A 163 3.78 -15.49 4.76
CA PHE A 163 4.13 -14.30 3.97
C PHE A 163 5.05 -14.66 2.80
N ALA A 164 5.95 -15.63 3.02
CA ALA A 164 6.86 -16.11 1.99
C ALA A 164 6.12 -16.69 0.77
N GLN A 165 4.88 -17.18 0.90
CA GLN A 165 4.10 -17.65 -0.24
C GLN A 165 3.73 -16.51 -1.19
N PHE A 166 3.55 -15.29 -0.67
CA PHE A 166 3.33 -14.09 -1.46
C PHE A 166 4.64 -13.45 -1.97
N GLY A 167 5.79 -14.13 -1.83
CA GLY A 167 7.08 -13.49 -2.09
C GLY A 167 7.39 -12.33 -1.15
N ALA A 168 6.76 -12.31 0.03
CA ALA A 168 6.88 -11.24 1.01
C ALA A 168 7.56 -11.71 2.30
N SER A 169 8.21 -10.80 3.00
CA SER A 169 8.76 -11.01 4.33
C SER A 169 8.47 -9.81 5.21
N LEU A 170 8.43 -10.03 6.53
CA LEU A 170 8.48 -8.94 7.50
C LEU A 170 9.92 -8.60 7.80
N ASP A 171 10.20 -7.30 7.93
CA ASP A 171 11.47 -6.83 8.46
C ASP A 171 11.63 -7.27 9.92
N ALA A 172 12.66 -8.08 10.19
CA ALA A 172 12.88 -8.74 11.47
C ALA A 172 13.15 -7.73 12.61
N ASP A 173 13.81 -6.62 12.30
CA ASP A 173 14.13 -5.57 13.28
C ASP A 173 12.86 -4.85 13.75
N PHE A 174 11.84 -4.81 12.90
CA PHE A 174 10.57 -4.18 13.21
C PHE A 174 9.51 -5.16 13.71
N ALA A 175 9.61 -6.47 13.42
CA ALA A 175 8.64 -7.45 13.88
C ALA A 175 8.45 -7.44 15.41
N GLY A 176 9.54 -7.27 16.18
CA GLY A 176 9.51 -7.17 17.65
C GLY A 176 8.98 -5.82 18.16
N ALA A 177 9.39 -4.70 17.57
CA ALA A 177 8.94 -3.36 17.98
C ALA A 177 7.47 -3.07 17.60
N THR A 178 6.98 -3.69 16.54
CA THR A 178 5.62 -3.52 16.01
C THR A 178 4.55 -4.18 16.89
N CYS A 179 4.96 -5.17 17.70
CA CYS A 179 4.06 -6.00 18.51
C CYS A 179 4.25 -5.75 20.00
N ALA A 180 4.49 -4.50 20.38
CA ALA A 180 4.54 -4.11 21.79
C ALA A 180 3.26 -4.60 22.51
N ALA A 181 3.44 -5.08 23.74
CA ALA A 181 2.33 -5.52 24.57
C ALA A 181 1.28 -4.40 24.69
N PRO A 182 -0.01 -4.75 24.65
CA PRO A 182 -1.08 -3.77 24.71
C PRO A 182 -1.02 -3.02 26.05
N GLU A 183 -1.28 -1.72 26.02
CA GLU A 183 -1.43 -0.95 27.26
C GLU A 183 -2.63 -1.46 28.06
N VAL A 184 -2.47 -1.51 29.38
CA VAL A 184 -3.57 -1.81 30.30
C VAL A 184 -4.48 -0.58 30.39
N LYS A 185 -5.80 -0.79 30.29
CA LYS A 185 -6.83 0.21 30.58
C LYS A 185 -6.90 0.41 32.09
N GLU A 186 -7.12 1.66 32.50
CA GLU A 186 -7.44 1.95 33.90
C GLU A 186 -8.72 1.18 34.30
N PRO A 187 -8.79 0.67 35.55
CA PRO A 187 -10.00 0.07 36.07
C PRO A 187 -11.19 1.00 35.90
N PHE A 188 -12.31 0.45 35.44
CA PHE A 188 -13.54 1.22 35.37
C PHE A 188 -14.05 1.52 36.78
N ASP A 189 -14.39 2.79 37.03
CA ASP A 189 -15.00 3.27 38.26
C ASP A 189 -16.24 4.10 37.91
N ASP A 190 -17.41 3.62 38.32
CA ASP A 190 -18.70 4.31 38.12
C ASP A 190 -19.08 5.21 39.32
N GLY A 191 -18.17 5.38 40.28
CA GLY A 191 -18.37 6.10 41.54
C GLY A 191 -19.12 5.29 42.61
N ARG A 192 -19.51 4.05 42.33
CA ARG A 192 -20.20 3.13 43.26
C ARG A 192 -19.40 1.86 43.51
N MET A 193 -18.71 1.34 42.52
CA MET A 193 -17.74 0.25 42.65
C MET A 193 -16.53 0.49 41.76
N CYS A 194 -15.34 0.31 42.34
CA CYS A 194 -14.09 0.23 41.59
C CYS A 194 -13.80 -1.26 41.33
N TYR A 195 -13.79 -1.68 40.07
CA TYR A 195 -13.55 -3.07 39.69
C TYR A 195 -12.05 -3.37 39.70
N VAL A 196 -11.43 -3.45 40.89
CA VAL A 196 -9.97 -3.55 41.07
C VAL A 196 -9.51 -4.95 41.51
N ASP A 197 -10.32 -5.68 42.28
CA ASP A 197 -9.90 -6.98 42.84
C ASP A 197 -10.57 -8.17 42.13
N GLY A 198 -9.76 -8.96 41.42
CA GLY A 198 -10.16 -10.22 40.77
C GLY A 198 -10.79 -10.08 39.38
N ALA A 199 -10.99 -8.86 38.87
CA ALA A 199 -11.43 -8.62 37.50
C ALA A 199 -10.27 -8.84 36.51
N PRO A 200 -10.51 -9.43 35.32
CA PRO A 200 -9.47 -9.59 34.32
C PRO A 200 -8.95 -8.20 33.88
N THR A 201 -7.63 -8.01 33.92
CA THR A 201 -6.96 -6.79 33.44
C THR A 201 -7.42 -6.46 32.04
N CYS A 202 -7.99 -5.26 31.84
CA CYS A 202 -8.49 -4.87 30.54
C CYS A 202 -7.38 -4.29 29.67
N ASN A 203 -7.15 -4.87 28.49
CA ASN A 203 -6.17 -4.34 27.54
C ASN A 203 -6.83 -3.35 26.57
N LYS A 204 -6.08 -2.33 26.13
CA LYS A 204 -6.47 -1.44 25.03
C LYS A 204 -6.33 -2.18 23.70
N ALA A 205 -7.08 -1.75 22.69
CA ALA A 205 -6.79 -2.13 21.31
C ALA A 205 -5.43 -1.55 20.90
N ALA A 206 -4.72 -2.22 20.00
CA ALA A 206 -3.41 -1.81 19.55
C ALA A 206 -3.39 -1.60 18.03
N ASP A 207 -2.73 -0.54 17.60
CA ASP A 207 -2.46 -0.25 16.20
C ASP A 207 -1.02 -0.66 15.88
N TRP A 208 -0.85 -1.54 14.90
CA TRP A 208 0.43 -2.12 14.52
C TRP A 208 0.80 -1.72 13.09
N VAL A 209 2.08 -1.51 12.83
CA VAL A 209 2.62 -1.15 11.51
C VAL A 209 3.58 -2.24 11.03
N LEU A 210 3.11 -3.10 10.15
CA LEU A 210 3.89 -4.19 9.56
C LEU A 210 4.79 -3.62 8.45
N TYR A 211 6.10 -3.83 8.57
CA TYR A 211 7.08 -3.48 7.55
C TYR A 211 7.26 -4.69 6.63
N VAL A 212 6.67 -4.62 5.44
CA VAL A 212 6.60 -5.73 4.48
C VAL A 212 7.50 -5.44 3.30
N ASP A 213 8.42 -6.35 3.02
CA ASP A 213 9.22 -6.37 1.80
C ASP A 213 8.70 -7.46 0.88
N LEU A 214 8.25 -7.11 -0.33
CA LEU A 214 7.83 -8.04 -1.38
C LEU A 214 8.85 -8.02 -2.51
N VAL A 215 9.29 -9.21 -2.94
CA VAL A 215 10.30 -9.37 -3.98
C VAL A 215 9.88 -10.44 -4.97
N ALA A 216 10.06 -10.15 -6.26
CA ALA A 216 9.79 -11.09 -7.33
C ALA A 216 10.82 -10.97 -8.47
N PRO A 217 11.16 -12.09 -9.15
CA PRO A 217 12.15 -12.10 -10.23
C PRO A 217 11.61 -11.47 -11.52
N ASP A 218 10.30 -11.51 -11.74
CA ASP A 218 9.65 -11.03 -12.95
C ASP A 218 8.35 -10.28 -12.64
N CYS A 219 7.89 -9.51 -13.63
CA CYS A 219 6.74 -8.62 -13.50
C CYS A 219 5.44 -9.37 -13.22
N SER A 220 5.24 -10.53 -13.85
CA SER A 220 3.98 -11.29 -13.73
C SER A 220 3.83 -11.87 -12.32
N THR A 221 4.90 -12.46 -11.80
CA THR A 221 4.98 -12.95 -10.42
C THR A 221 4.79 -11.80 -9.44
N PHE A 222 5.45 -10.66 -9.68
CA PHE A 222 5.32 -9.46 -8.85
C PHE A 222 3.86 -9.00 -8.71
N VAL A 223 3.17 -8.80 -9.84
CA VAL A 223 1.79 -8.32 -9.87
C VAL A 223 0.84 -9.32 -9.22
N SER A 224 0.99 -10.62 -9.51
CA SER A 224 0.16 -11.67 -8.90
C SER A 224 0.32 -11.69 -7.38
N ASN A 225 1.56 -11.60 -6.90
CA ASN A 225 1.89 -11.65 -5.48
C ASN A 225 1.42 -10.40 -4.73
N TRP A 226 1.62 -9.22 -5.32
CA TRP A 226 1.09 -7.96 -4.80
C TRP A 226 -0.44 -8.01 -4.67
N ALA A 227 -1.15 -8.47 -5.71
CA ALA A 227 -2.60 -8.58 -5.67
C ALA A 227 -3.06 -9.63 -4.63
N ALA A 228 -2.38 -10.78 -4.56
CA ALA A 228 -2.71 -11.85 -3.61
C ALA A 228 -2.48 -11.42 -2.15
N LEU A 229 -1.39 -10.69 -1.87
CA LEU A 229 -1.10 -10.16 -0.54
C LEU A 229 -2.15 -9.11 -0.14
N TYR A 230 -2.53 -8.21 -1.05
CA TYR A 230 -3.64 -7.29 -0.79
C TYR A 230 -4.92 -8.04 -0.47
N ALA A 231 -5.28 -9.04 -1.27
CA ALA A 231 -6.48 -9.84 -1.07
C ALA A 231 -6.47 -10.58 0.28
N ALA A 232 -5.30 -10.94 0.82
CA ALA A 232 -5.19 -11.54 2.15
C ALA A 232 -5.63 -10.57 3.26
N PHE A 233 -5.33 -9.27 3.12
CA PHE A 233 -5.73 -8.22 4.07
C PHE A 233 -7.10 -7.60 3.80
N ALA A 234 -7.51 -7.54 2.53
CA ALA A 234 -8.65 -6.79 2.05
C ALA A 234 -9.96 -7.57 2.14
N LYS A 235 -10.27 -8.08 3.33
CA LYS A 235 -11.45 -8.92 3.58
C LYS A 235 -12.28 -8.41 4.75
N PRO A 236 -13.57 -8.79 4.80
CA PRO A 236 -14.36 -8.70 6.02
C PRO A 236 -13.73 -9.53 7.14
N ASP A 237 -14.18 -9.27 8.37
CA ASP A 237 -13.76 -9.94 9.60
C ASP A 237 -12.31 -9.65 10.05
N LEU A 238 -11.89 -10.38 11.09
CA LEU A 238 -10.54 -10.36 11.62
C LEU A 238 -9.70 -11.47 10.99
N HIS A 239 -8.43 -11.18 10.85
CA HIS A 239 -7.43 -12.06 10.28
C HIS A 239 -6.42 -12.45 11.33
N ARG A 240 -6.14 -13.75 11.42
CA ARG A 240 -5.19 -14.26 12.40
C ARG A 240 -3.78 -13.97 11.94
N LEU A 241 -3.09 -13.06 12.62
CA LEU A 241 -1.70 -12.74 12.36
C LEU A 241 -0.79 -13.57 13.26
N GLN A 242 0.01 -14.44 12.66
CA GLN A 242 1.00 -15.26 13.36
C GLN A 242 2.38 -14.67 13.10
N LEU A 243 3.13 -14.42 14.17
CA LEU A 243 4.48 -13.90 14.11
C LEU A 243 5.41 -14.85 14.86
N ARG A 244 6.59 -15.08 14.32
CA ARG A 244 7.67 -15.82 14.97
C ARG A 244 8.90 -14.92 15.00
N GLU A 245 9.46 -14.75 16.18
CA GLU A 245 10.80 -14.17 16.32
C GLU A 245 11.83 -15.25 16.01
N GLN A 246 13.01 -14.85 15.52
CA GLN A 246 14.06 -15.76 15.08
C GLN A 246 14.46 -16.77 16.18
N GLY A 247 13.92 -18.00 16.10
CA GLY A 247 14.30 -19.12 16.95
C GLY A 247 13.49 -19.30 18.24
N GLU A 248 12.69 -18.31 18.66
CA GLU A 248 11.80 -18.43 19.81
C GLU A 248 10.33 -18.24 19.41
N ARG A 249 9.49 -19.19 19.82
CA ARG A 249 8.04 -19.08 19.66
C ARG A 249 7.58 -17.98 20.61
N ILE A 250 7.23 -16.81 20.07
CA ILE A 250 6.56 -15.76 20.87
C ILE A 250 5.35 -16.44 21.52
N LEU A 251 5.33 -16.46 22.85
CA LEU A 251 4.26 -17.04 23.68
C LEU A 251 3.00 -16.14 23.73
N MET A 252 2.90 -15.17 22.83
CA MET A 252 1.68 -14.39 22.67
C MET A 252 0.72 -15.15 21.75
N PRO A 253 -0.56 -15.29 22.11
CA PRO A 253 -1.55 -15.82 21.19
C PRO A 253 -1.57 -14.94 19.95
N ALA A 254 -1.44 -15.56 18.77
CA ALA A 254 -1.53 -14.89 17.47
C ALA A 254 -2.78 -13.98 17.43
N PRO A 255 -2.62 -12.65 17.41
CA PRO A 255 -3.76 -11.77 17.52
C PRO A 255 -4.54 -11.75 16.22
N ASP A 256 -5.84 -11.63 16.39
CA ASP A 256 -6.76 -11.36 15.31
C ASP A 256 -6.69 -9.86 15.00
N VAL A 257 -6.47 -9.48 13.74
CA VAL A 257 -6.26 -8.10 13.32
C VAL A 257 -7.13 -7.75 12.12
N PHE A 258 -7.38 -6.47 11.88
CA PHE A 258 -7.97 -6.01 10.62
C PHE A 258 -7.16 -4.89 9.99
N TYR A 259 -7.12 -4.89 8.65
CA TYR A 259 -6.41 -3.89 7.86
C TYR A 259 -7.01 -2.48 8.03
N ARG A 260 -6.14 -1.47 8.12
CA ARG A 260 -6.50 -0.05 8.19
C ARG A 260 -5.99 0.72 6.99
N ASP A 261 -4.69 0.64 6.71
CA ASP A 261 -4.03 1.51 5.72
C ASP A 261 -2.68 0.95 5.27
N CYS A 262 -2.15 1.48 4.17
CA CYS A 262 -0.75 1.33 3.78
C CYS A 262 -0.12 2.73 3.79
N THR A 263 0.56 3.07 4.88
CA THR A 263 1.02 4.44 5.15
C THR A 263 2.17 4.87 4.24
N ALA A 264 3.02 3.92 3.85
CA ALA A 264 4.13 4.14 2.93
C ALA A 264 4.26 2.97 1.96
N CYS A 265 4.70 3.28 0.73
CA CYS A 265 4.94 2.29 -0.31
C CYS A 265 6.04 2.82 -1.24
N THR A 266 7.13 2.07 -1.38
CA THR A 266 8.25 2.40 -2.27
C THR A 266 8.51 1.21 -3.17
N ALA A 267 8.46 1.45 -4.48
CA ALA A 267 8.74 0.42 -5.47
C ALA A 267 10.18 0.54 -5.99
N THR A 268 10.81 -0.60 -6.26
CA THR A 268 12.08 -0.68 -7.00
C THR A 268 11.83 -1.61 -8.18
N VAL A 269 11.83 -1.06 -9.38
CA VAL A 269 11.53 -1.81 -10.61
C VAL A 269 12.71 -1.69 -11.55
N GLY A 270 13.29 -2.81 -11.95
CA GLY A 270 14.45 -2.79 -12.85
C GLY A 270 14.75 -4.14 -13.48
N THR A 271 15.91 -4.21 -14.14
CA THR A 271 16.42 -5.43 -14.78
C THR A 271 16.79 -6.53 -13.79
N ASN A 272 17.10 -6.16 -12.54
CA ASN A 272 17.52 -7.08 -11.49
C ASN A 272 16.37 -7.58 -10.62
N GLY A 273 15.11 -7.32 -11.01
CA GLY A 273 13.91 -7.79 -10.32
C GLY A 273 12.93 -6.67 -9.96
N PHE A 274 11.89 -7.06 -9.24
CA PHE A 274 10.79 -6.21 -8.79
C PHE A 274 10.71 -6.27 -7.27
N GLY A 275 10.83 -5.13 -6.62
CA GLY A 275 10.77 -4.97 -5.17
C GLY A 275 9.70 -3.96 -4.77
N LEU A 276 9.06 -4.21 -3.64
CA LEU A 276 8.10 -3.30 -3.03
C LEU A 276 8.29 -3.30 -1.52
N LYS A 277 8.53 -2.13 -0.95
CA LYS A 277 8.56 -1.92 0.50
C LYS A 277 7.28 -1.25 0.93
N MET A 278 6.56 -1.83 1.88
CA MET A 278 5.27 -1.32 2.36
C MET A 278 5.26 -1.21 3.88
N GLN A 279 4.57 -0.19 4.38
CA GLN A 279 4.18 -0.08 5.78
C GLN A 279 2.68 -0.29 5.88
N ILE A 280 2.26 -1.49 6.31
CA ILE A 280 0.86 -1.89 6.40
C ILE A 280 0.38 -1.71 7.84
N LYS A 281 -0.58 -0.81 8.03
CA LYS A 281 -1.21 -0.58 9.32
C LYS A 281 -2.39 -1.53 9.52
N VAL A 282 -2.37 -2.25 10.64
CA VAL A 282 -3.45 -3.13 11.10
C VAL A 282 -3.85 -2.76 12.53
N THR A 283 -5.08 -3.08 12.91
CA THR A 283 -5.56 -2.90 14.29
C THR A 283 -5.87 -4.27 14.88
N ALA A 284 -5.29 -4.56 16.04
CA ALA A 284 -5.68 -5.67 16.90
C ALA A 284 -6.77 -5.17 17.87
N PRO A 285 -8.04 -5.56 17.69
CA PRO A 285 -9.14 -5.03 18.48
C PRO A 285 -9.09 -5.51 19.92
N VAL A 286 -8.63 -6.74 20.16
CA VAL A 286 -8.43 -7.34 21.49
C VAL A 286 -7.07 -8.01 21.47
N VAL A 287 -6.25 -7.75 22.48
CA VAL A 287 -4.93 -8.36 22.64
C VAL A 287 -4.93 -9.05 23.99
N TYR A 288 -4.76 -10.37 24.00
CA TYR A 288 -4.77 -11.22 25.19
C TYR A 288 -3.34 -11.46 25.69
#